data_AF-A0A9E3V2T2-F1
#
_entry.id   AF-A0A9E3V2T2-F1
#
_cell.length_a   1.000
_cell.length_b   1.000
_cell.length_c   1.000
_cell.angle_alpha   90.00
_cell.angle_beta   90.00
_cell.angle_gamma   90.00
#
_symmetry.space_group_name_H-M   'P 1'
#
loop_
_entity.id
_entity.type
_entity.pdbx_description
1 polymer ?
#
loop_
_entity_poly.entity_id
_entity_poly.type
_entity_poly.pdbx_seq_one_letter_code
_entity_poly.pdbx_strand_id
1 'polypeptide(L)'
;YMSVDYYYAGLMIDWGNPDFGHLRNLMAPGPAEAGPGTHLPYREIGIGLLAGAKPSTPPAVPGLNVGPVLVSQEFGWRSGPAFLTGIVYQDNDGNNFYSPGEGLGGVTIQAVGQHGEGTYQVQTWHSGGYSLALPPGTYLVSATGNSPYPQTTTITIGADNVGWDVVYHPGAQADQPVPGDYDGDGRADLAVYRSSTGQWFFALSSAGPRVVSFGAPGVDIPVPGDYDGDGRTDLAVYRPTTGQWLIARSSAGPLVAAFGAPNLDLPIAGDFDGDGKADLAVYRPSTGQWLVARSSGGPWVVSFGLPGIDLPEPADYDGDGRTDVAVYRPTTGQWLIARSSAGPLVAAFGAPNLDLPEPADYDGDSRADLAVYRPSTGQWLLARSSAGPQVLTLGQPGGDDQQFPADYDGDHVAD
;
A
#
# COMPACT_ATOMS: atom_id res chain seq x y z
N TYR A 1 11.81 8.49 -20.99
CA TYR A 1 11.90 9.86 -21.53
C TYR A 1 10.67 10.60 -21.08
N MET A 2 10.78 11.50 -20.10
CA MET A 2 9.63 12.25 -19.58
C MET A 2 10.04 13.73 -19.46
N SER A 3 9.21 14.61 -20.00
CA SER A 3 9.51 16.04 -20.15
C SER A 3 9.35 16.77 -18.82
N VAL A 4 10.14 17.83 -18.70
CA VAL A 4 10.22 18.80 -17.61
C VAL A 4 8.87 19.45 -17.28
N ASP A 5 7.83 19.28 -18.12
CA ASP A 5 6.50 19.85 -17.94
C ASP A 5 5.66 19.17 -16.84
N TYR A 6 6.00 17.93 -16.45
CA TYR A 6 5.20 17.16 -15.47
C TYR A 6 5.69 17.28 -14.03
N TYR A 7 6.73 18.10 -13.74
CA TYR A 7 7.24 18.30 -12.38
C TYR A 7 7.22 19.76 -11.88
N TYR A 8 6.50 20.65 -12.56
CA TYR A 8 6.36 22.03 -12.07
C TYR A 8 5.16 22.19 -11.13
N ALA A 9 5.37 21.84 -9.86
CA ALA A 9 4.63 22.43 -8.74
C ALA A 9 5.56 23.20 -7.79
N GLY A 10 6.60 23.83 -8.35
CA GLY A 10 7.61 24.57 -7.59
C GLY A 10 8.19 25.73 -8.37
N LEU A 11 7.36 26.69 -8.78
CA LEU A 11 7.83 28.01 -9.18
C LEU A 11 7.45 29.00 -8.08
N MET A 12 8.43 29.32 -7.24
CA MET A 12 8.35 30.38 -6.23
C MET A 12 8.26 31.74 -6.95
N ILE A 13 7.11 32.40 -6.90
CA ILE A 13 7.02 33.85 -7.10
C ILE A 13 6.53 34.44 -5.79
N ASP A 14 7.46 34.94 -4.99
CA ASP A 14 7.19 35.73 -3.78
C ASP A 14 7.09 37.22 -4.18
N TRP A 15 5.95 37.84 -3.93
CA TRP A 15 5.91 39.28 -3.68
C TRP A 15 5.56 39.50 -2.21
N GLY A 16 6.38 40.32 -1.54
CA GLY A 16 6.39 40.48 -0.10
C GLY A 16 5.02 40.62 0.56
N ASN A 17 4.75 39.70 1.48
CA ASN A 17 3.75 39.85 2.54
C ASN A 17 4.41 39.44 3.88
N PRO A 18 4.45 40.32 4.90
CA PRO A 18 5.11 40.05 6.17
C PRO A 18 4.51 38.89 7.00
N ASP A 19 3.29 38.45 6.70
CA ASP A 19 2.56 37.50 7.56
C ASP A 19 2.57 36.04 7.09
N PHE A 20 3.35 35.70 6.04
CA PHE A 20 3.52 34.32 5.54
C PHE A 20 2.19 33.59 5.21
N GLY A 21 1.10 34.31 4.97
CA GLY A 21 -0.26 33.76 4.90
C GLY A 21 -0.46 32.69 3.82
N HIS A 22 0.35 32.68 2.76
CA HIS A 22 0.28 31.69 1.68
C HIS A 22 1.14 30.44 1.93
N LEU A 23 2.15 30.48 2.83
CA LEU A 23 2.95 29.31 3.21
C LEU A 23 2.15 28.29 4.02
N ARG A 24 0.98 28.65 4.56
CA ARG A 24 0.07 27.70 5.20
C ARG A 24 -0.60 26.74 4.22
N ASN A 25 -0.63 27.11 2.94
CA ASN A 25 -1.36 26.38 1.88
C ASN A 25 -0.45 25.85 0.77
N LEU A 26 0.87 26.06 0.87
CA LEU A 26 1.86 25.56 -0.07
C LEU A 26 2.69 24.45 0.61
N MET A 27 3.26 23.55 -0.18
CA MET A 27 4.02 22.35 0.24
C MET A 27 5.36 22.62 0.96
N ALA A 28 5.38 23.57 1.88
CA ALA A 28 6.56 23.97 2.64
C ALA A 28 6.36 23.71 4.15
N PRO A 29 7.45 23.44 4.89
CA PRO A 29 7.43 23.47 6.35
C PRO A 29 7.06 24.88 6.84
N GLY A 30 6.20 24.96 7.85
CA GLY A 30 5.76 26.25 8.40
C GLY A 30 6.90 26.97 9.16
N PRO A 31 6.80 28.30 9.38
CA PRO A 31 7.82 29.07 10.12
C PRO A 31 8.06 28.60 11.56
N ALA A 32 7.11 27.88 12.17
CA ALA A 32 7.24 27.32 13.52
C ALA A 32 8.09 26.03 13.56
N GLU A 33 8.39 25.44 12.41
CA GLU A 33 8.95 24.09 12.28
C GLU A 33 10.39 24.09 11.74
N ALA A 34 10.91 25.25 11.31
CA ALA A 34 12.33 25.44 11.04
C ALA A 34 13.09 25.60 12.36
N GLY A 35 13.53 24.47 12.94
CA GLY A 35 14.36 24.48 14.15
C GLY A 35 15.65 25.31 13.96
N PRO A 36 16.20 25.90 15.03
CA PRO A 36 17.43 26.68 14.94
C PRO A 36 18.63 25.75 14.74
N GLY A 37 19.08 25.59 13.49
CA GLY A 37 20.51 25.50 13.21
C GLY A 37 21.15 24.25 12.59
N THR A 38 20.45 23.23 12.04
CA THR A 38 21.18 22.08 11.44
C THR A 38 20.66 21.42 10.17
N HIS A 39 19.70 21.97 9.41
CA HIS A 39 19.50 21.52 8.02
C HIS A 39 19.09 22.69 7.14
N LEU A 40 19.90 23.02 6.13
CA LEU A 40 19.44 23.77 4.96
C LEU A 40 19.12 22.70 3.90
N PRO A 41 17.86 22.26 3.73
CA PRO A 41 17.51 21.17 2.82
C PRO A 41 17.35 21.63 1.36
N TYR A 42 17.93 22.78 0.98
CA TYR A 42 17.56 23.43 -0.27
C TYR A 42 18.28 22.81 -1.48
N ARG A 43 17.51 22.08 -2.28
CA ARG A 43 17.74 21.86 -3.72
C ARG A 43 16.77 22.79 -4.46
N GLU A 44 17.13 24.06 -4.66
CA GLU A 44 16.24 25.02 -5.33
C GLU A 44 16.71 25.40 -6.73
N ILE A 45 15.71 25.53 -7.62
CA ILE A 45 15.75 26.28 -8.88
C ILE A 45 15.10 27.64 -8.56
N GLY A 46 15.82 28.75 -8.74
CA GLY A 46 15.30 30.09 -8.42
C GLY A 46 15.62 31.14 -9.51
N ILE A 47 14.68 32.07 -9.73
CA ILE A 47 14.89 33.29 -10.55
C ILE A 47 15.29 34.43 -9.62
N GLY A 48 16.42 35.09 -9.89
CA GLY A 48 16.91 36.24 -9.13
C GLY A 48 16.59 37.58 -9.80
N LEU A 49 16.02 38.53 -9.05
CA LEU A 49 15.89 39.93 -9.46
C LEU A 49 16.93 40.78 -8.72
N LEU A 50 17.89 41.36 -9.46
CA LEU A 50 18.87 42.29 -8.90
C LEU A 50 18.25 43.69 -8.77
N ALA A 51 17.88 44.09 -7.55
CA ALA A 51 17.44 45.45 -7.27
C ALA A 51 18.60 46.43 -7.55
N GLY A 52 18.49 47.22 -8.63
CA GLY A 52 19.48 48.23 -9.02
C GLY A 52 20.31 47.91 -10.26
N ALA A 53 20.07 46.79 -10.96
CA ALA A 53 20.73 46.51 -12.23
C ALA A 53 20.32 47.56 -13.29
N LYS A 54 21.31 48.33 -13.78
CA LYS A 54 21.12 49.25 -14.91
C LYS A 54 21.29 48.48 -16.23
N PRO A 55 20.47 48.72 -17.26
CA PRO A 55 20.67 48.15 -18.58
C PRO A 55 22.10 48.43 -19.06
N SER A 56 22.73 47.47 -19.73
CA SER A 56 24.04 47.68 -20.34
C SER A 56 23.97 48.85 -21.32
N THR A 57 24.59 49.98 -20.97
CA THR A 57 24.80 51.09 -21.91
C THR A 57 26.17 50.97 -22.57
N PRO A 58 26.28 50.76 -23.89
CA PRO A 58 25.23 50.55 -24.90
C PRO A 58 25.00 49.06 -25.25
N PRO A 59 23.81 48.69 -25.76
CA PRO A 59 23.54 47.33 -26.24
C PRO A 59 24.30 47.03 -27.54
N ALA A 60 24.86 45.83 -27.65
CA ALA A 60 25.59 45.38 -28.85
C ALA A 60 24.70 45.23 -30.11
N VAL A 61 23.36 45.34 -29.95
CA VAL A 61 22.39 45.28 -31.04
C VAL A 61 21.39 46.43 -30.89
N PRO A 62 21.21 47.31 -31.90
CA PRO A 62 20.23 48.38 -31.87
C PRO A 62 18.80 47.82 -31.72
N GLY A 63 18.06 48.26 -30.70
CA GLY A 63 16.66 47.86 -30.46
C GLY A 63 16.45 46.78 -29.40
N LEU A 64 17.52 46.13 -28.89
CA LEU A 64 17.44 45.16 -27.80
C LEU A 64 17.63 45.85 -26.45
N ASN A 65 16.54 46.29 -25.85
CA ASN A 65 16.49 46.70 -24.43
C ASN A 65 16.09 45.47 -23.60
N VAL A 66 17.05 44.68 -23.14
CA VAL A 66 16.79 43.72 -22.06
C VAL A 66 16.70 44.46 -20.73
N GLY A 67 15.58 44.29 -20.03
CA GLY A 67 15.39 44.79 -18.67
C GLY A 67 16.29 44.07 -17.65
N PRO A 68 16.21 44.39 -16.35
CA PRO A 68 17.10 43.88 -15.29
C PRO A 68 16.93 42.38 -14.97
N VAL A 69 16.22 41.64 -15.81
CA VAL A 69 15.91 40.22 -15.60
C VAL A 69 16.85 39.39 -16.45
N LEU A 70 17.78 38.73 -15.79
CA LEU A 70 18.63 37.71 -16.41
C LEU A 70 17.99 36.34 -16.14
N VAL A 71 17.73 35.55 -17.18
CA VAL A 71 17.34 34.15 -17.03
C VAL A 71 18.51 33.29 -17.49
N SER A 72 19.18 32.60 -16.55
CA SER A 72 20.21 31.61 -16.86
C SER A 72 19.64 30.20 -16.78
N GLN A 73 20.02 29.34 -17.73
CA GLN A 73 19.47 27.98 -17.91
C GLN A 73 20.16 26.88 -17.07
N GLU A 74 21.18 27.20 -16.26
CA GLU A 74 21.83 26.21 -15.37
C GLU A 74 21.63 26.58 -13.90
N PHE A 75 20.73 25.86 -13.23
CA PHE A 75 20.24 26.15 -11.88
C PHE A 75 20.98 25.33 -10.79
N GLY A 76 22.14 25.81 -10.35
CA GLY A 76 22.72 25.44 -9.05
C GLY A 76 23.80 24.34 -9.04
N TRP A 77 24.57 24.28 -7.95
CA TRP A 77 25.63 23.30 -7.68
C TRP A 77 25.04 22.11 -6.89
N ARG A 78 25.27 20.88 -7.37
CA ARG A 78 24.97 19.62 -6.67
C ARG A 78 25.87 19.41 -5.43
N SER A 79 25.28 19.36 -4.25
CA SER A 79 25.97 19.04 -2.98
C SER A 79 24.98 18.41 -1.99
N GLY A 80 25.12 17.11 -1.68
CA GLY A 80 24.28 16.39 -0.70
C GLY A 80 23.65 15.09 -1.24
N PRO A 81 22.96 14.31 -0.39
CA PRO A 81 22.24 13.10 -0.78
C PRO A 81 21.04 13.41 -1.68
N ALA A 82 20.59 12.43 -2.46
CA ALA A 82 19.34 12.52 -3.21
C ALA A 82 18.14 12.37 -2.26
N PHE A 83 16.99 12.88 -2.68
CA PHE A 83 15.77 12.88 -1.90
C PHE A 83 14.73 11.98 -2.56
N LEU A 84 14.04 11.22 -1.73
CA LEU A 84 12.69 10.77 -2.03
C LEU A 84 11.71 11.90 -1.67
N THR A 85 10.86 12.29 -2.60
CA THR A 85 9.84 13.32 -2.38
C THR A 85 8.51 12.87 -2.96
N GLY A 86 7.42 13.51 -2.55
CA GLY A 86 6.10 13.24 -3.10
C GLY A 86 5.00 13.85 -2.26
N ILE A 87 3.77 13.47 -2.57
CA ILE A 87 2.56 13.90 -1.88
C ILE A 87 1.72 12.70 -1.51
N VAL A 88 1.21 12.68 -0.29
CA VAL A 88 0.14 11.76 0.12
C VAL A 88 -1.18 12.51 0.13
N TYR A 89 -2.14 12.10 -0.69
CA TYR A 89 -3.42 12.79 -0.79
C TYR A 89 -4.58 11.84 -1.09
N GLN A 90 -5.78 12.32 -0.76
CA GLN A 90 -7.01 11.65 -1.07
C GLN A 90 -7.69 12.37 -2.25
N ASP A 91 -7.72 11.72 -3.41
CA ASP A 91 -8.26 12.23 -4.67
C ASP A 91 -9.78 12.29 -4.63
N ASN A 92 -10.33 13.35 -4.06
CA ASN A 92 -11.76 13.46 -3.75
C ASN A 92 -12.62 13.75 -4.98
N ASP A 93 -12.02 14.23 -6.06
CA ASP A 93 -12.71 14.55 -7.31
C ASP A 93 -12.41 13.56 -8.46
N GLY A 94 -11.56 12.56 -8.22
CA GLY A 94 -11.32 11.43 -9.12
C GLY A 94 -10.53 11.79 -10.36
N ASN A 95 -9.67 12.82 -10.26
CA ASN A 95 -8.91 13.35 -11.38
C ASN A 95 -7.45 12.87 -11.39
N ASN A 96 -7.04 12.02 -10.43
CA ASN A 96 -5.68 11.54 -10.22
C ASN A 96 -4.64 12.67 -10.09
N PHE A 97 -5.07 13.82 -9.54
CA PHE A 97 -4.27 15.02 -9.42
C PHE A 97 -4.50 15.71 -8.08
N TYR A 98 -3.41 16.06 -7.39
CA TYR A 98 -3.49 16.76 -6.12
C TYR A 98 -4.21 18.12 -6.24
N SER A 99 -5.30 18.26 -5.50
CA SER A 99 -5.99 19.53 -5.29
C SER A 99 -5.73 20.10 -3.90
N PRO A 100 -5.63 21.44 -3.74
CA PRO A 100 -5.51 22.06 -2.43
C PRO A 100 -6.64 21.64 -1.48
N GLY A 101 -6.27 20.99 -0.37
CA GLY A 101 -7.22 20.46 0.62
C GLY A 101 -7.35 18.92 0.62
N GLU A 102 -6.74 18.24 -0.36
CA GLU A 102 -6.74 16.77 -0.45
C GLU A 102 -5.57 16.11 0.28
N GLY A 103 -4.57 16.91 0.66
CA GLY A 103 -3.36 16.45 1.31
C GLY A 103 -3.63 15.78 2.66
N LEU A 104 -2.99 14.64 2.88
CA LEU A 104 -3.06 13.89 4.13
C LEU A 104 -1.81 14.14 4.96
N GLY A 105 -1.94 14.95 6.01
CA GLY A 105 -0.86 15.22 6.96
C GLY A 105 -0.67 14.15 8.03
N GLY A 106 0.56 14.01 8.54
CA GLY A 106 0.90 13.05 9.59
C GLY A 106 0.98 11.60 9.12
N VAL A 107 1.00 11.35 7.81
CA VAL A 107 1.31 10.05 7.23
C VAL A 107 2.81 9.81 7.38
N THR A 108 3.19 8.70 7.99
CA THR A 108 4.59 8.30 8.13
C THR A 108 5.06 7.67 6.83
N ILE A 109 6.02 8.32 6.18
CA ILE A 109 6.79 7.76 5.08
C ILE A 109 8.06 7.15 5.66
N GLN A 110 8.17 5.83 5.63
CA GLN A 110 9.35 5.10 6.11
C GLN A 110 10.03 4.40 4.94
N ALA A 111 11.31 4.69 4.72
CA ALA A 111 12.18 4.03 3.77
C ALA A 111 13.16 3.10 4.50
N VAL A 112 13.07 1.80 4.24
CA VAL A 112 13.96 0.77 4.80
C VAL A 112 14.90 0.29 3.70
N GLY A 113 16.20 0.51 3.87
CA GLY A 113 17.24 0.07 2.94
C GLY A 113 17.29 -1.45 2.82
N GLN A 114 17.21 -1.96 1.60
CA GLN A 114 17.12 -3.39 1.28
C GLN A 114 18.48 -4.10 1.31
N HIS A 115 19.58 -3.35 1.34
CA HIS A 115 20.96 -3.84 1.35
C HIS A 115 21.81 -3.20 2.46
N GLY A 116 21.18 -2.80 3.56
CA GLY A 116 21.86 -2.27 4.75
C GLY A 116 22.10 -0.76 4.71
N GLU A 117 21.39 -0.02 3.85
CA GLU A 117 21.48 1.43 3.75
C GLU A 117 20.87 2.16 4.96
N GLY A 118 20.12 1.45 5.81
CA GLY A 118 19.51 1.98 7.03
C GLY A 118 18.01 2.28 6.89
N THR A 119 17.38 2.66 8.00
CA THR A 119 15.96 3.04 8.05
C THR A 119 15.84 4.55 8.24
N TYR A 120 15.05 5.18 7.39
CA TYR A 120 14.80 6.61 7.40
C TYR A 120 13.31 6.86 7.39
N GLN A 121 12.84 7.90 8.06
CA GLN A 121 11.43 8.22 8.06
C GLN A 121 11.19 9.72 8.17
N VAL A 122 10.06 10.15 7.61
CA VAL A 122 9.52 11.50 7.73
C VAL A 122 8.00 11.39 7.86
N GLN A 123 7.36 12.39 8.44
CA GLN A 123 5.92 12.52 8.38
C GLN A 123 5.54 13.55 7.32
N THR A 124 4.46 13.29 6.58
CA THR A 124 3.91 14.26 5.65
C THR A 124 3.48 15.51 6.39
N TRP A 125 3.68 16.67 5.76
CA TRP A 125 3.14 17.93 6.23
C TRP A 125 1.61 17.95 6.11
N HIS A 126 0.95 18.94 6.71
CA HIS A 126 -0.52 19.10 6.62
C HIS A 126 -1.06 19.10 5.17
N SER A 127 -0.24 19.53 4.21
CA SER A 127 -0.56 19.52 2.78
C SER A 127 -0.33 18.18 2.09
N GLY A 128 0.06 17.12 2.81
CA GLY A 128 0.36 15.80 2.25
C GLY A 128 1.77 15.66 1.69
N GLY A 129 2.46 16.76 1.40
CA GLY A 129 3.83 16.73 0.88
C GLY A 129 4.83 16.09 1.86
N TYR A 130 5.90 15.52 1.32
CA TYR A 130 7.03 15.04 2.11
C TYR A 130 8.36 15.10 1.32
N SER A 131 9.46 15.07 2.07
CA SER A 131 10.81 14.95 1.52
C SER A 131 11.70 14.20 2.51
N LEU A 132 12.41 13.19 2.03
CA LEU A 132 13.23 12.27 2.80
C LEU A 132 14.60 12.12 2.12
N ALA A 133 15.65 12.63 2.77
CA ALA A 133 17.01 12.47 2.29
C ALA A 133 17.47 11.01 2.45
N LEU A 134 17.93 10.40 1.36
CA LEU A 134 18.36 9.00 1.33
C LEU A 134 19.74 8.88 0.66
N PRO A 135 20.67 8.10 1.23
CA PRO A 135 21.84 7.64 0.50
C PRO A 135 21.45 6.89 -0.79
N PRO A 136 22.38 6.74 -1.75
CA PRO A 136 22.15 5.85 -2.88
C PRO A 136 21.90 4.42 -2.39
N GLY A 137 20.82 3.81 -2.86
CA GLY A 137 20.35 2.54 -2.33
C GLY A 137 18.98 2.16 -2.87
N THR A 138 18.54 0.94 -2.58
CA THR A 138 17.18 0.51 -2.88
C THR A 138 16.41 0.40 -1.57
N TYR A 139 15.25 1.04 -1.49
CA TYR A 139 14.46 1.16 -0.28
C TYR A 139 13.07 0.56 -0.49
N LEU A 140 12.58 -0.25 0.46
CA LEU A 140 11.13 -0.41 0.57
C LEU A 140 10.60 0.82 1.29
N VAL A 141 9.73 1.55 0.61
CA VAL A 141 9.08 2.74 1.14
C VAL A 141 7.65 2.39 1.47
N SER A 142 7.21 2.73 2.67
CA SER A 142 5.84 2.56 3.13
C SER A 142 5.23 3.90 3.55
N ALA A 143 3.96 4.09 3.22
CA ALA A 143 3.11 5.16 3.72
C ALA A 143 2.11 4.54 4.71
N THR A 144 2.26 4.91 5.98
CA THR A 144 1.50 4.34 7.11
C THR A 144 1.11 5.43 8.12
N GLY A 145 0.46 5.09 9.23
CA GLY A 145 0.05 6.07 10.24
C GLY A 145 -1.29 6.70 9.88
N ASN A 146 -1.35 8.02 9.62
CA ASN A 146 -2.60 8.73 9.30
C ASN A 146 -3.11 8.52 7.86
N SER A 147 -2.78 7.37 7.27
CA SER A 147 -3.21 6.96 5.92
C SER A 147 -4.49 6.12 5.99
N PRO A 148 -5.42 6.23 5.01
CA PRO A 148 -6.61 5.36 4.92
C PRO A 148 -6.29 3.87 4.92
N TYR A 149 -5.25 3.46 4.19
CA TYR A 149 -4.67 2.12 4.21
C TYR A 149 -3.18 2.19 3.91
N PRO A 150 -2.37 1.23 4.38
CA PRO A 150 -0.94 1.25 4.11
C PRO A 150 -0.67 1.05 2.62
N GLN A 151 0.26 1.83 2.07
CA GLN A 151 0.79 1.62 0.72
C GLN A 151 2.29 1.40 0.78
N THR A 152 2.82 0.55 -0.10
CA THR A 152 4.26 0.29 -0.17
C THR A 152 4.75 0.30 -1.62
N THR A 153 6.00 0.67 -1.82
CA THR A 153 6.68 0.64 -3.12
C THR A 153 8.18 0.46 -2.93
N THR A 154 8.86 -0.08 -3.92
CA THR A 154 10.33 -0.16 -3.93
C THR A 154 10.91 1.00 -4.75
N ILE A 155 11.80 1.78 -4.15
CA ILE A 155 12.43 2.95 -4.77
C ILE A 155 13.93 2.83 -4.76
N THR A 156 14.55 2.97 -5.93
CA THR A 156 16.00 3.07 -6.08
C THR A 156 16.42 4.54 -6.12
N ILE A 157 17.18 4.96 -5.12
CA ILE A 157 17.77 6.28 -5.02
C ILE A 157 19.19 6.24 -5.61
N GLY A 158 19.45 7.10 -6.59
CA GLY A 158 20.76 7.27 -7.22
C GLY A 158 21.35 8.64 -6.93
N ALA A 159 21.82 9.33 -7.97
CA ALA A 159 22.27 10.72 -7.86
C ALA A 159 21.13 11.74 -8.03
N ASP A 160 19.97 11.30 -8.51
CA ASP A 160 18.80 12.13 -8.77
C ASP A 160 17.71 11.91 -7.71
N ASN A 161 16.90 12.94 -7.47
CA ASN A 161 15.73 12.79 -6.61
C ASN A 161 14.72 11.87 -7.29
N VAL A 162 13.95 11.16 -6.48
CA VAL A 162 12.87 10.30 -6.96
C VAL A 162 11.55 10.77 -6.35
N GLY A 163 10.51 10.82 -7.18
CA GLY A 163 9.15 11.15 -6.78
C GLY A 163 8.33 9.89 -6.50
N TRP A 164 7.54 9.88 -5.44
CA TRP A 164 6.47 8.89 -5.24
C TRP A 164 5.25 9.57 -4.59
N ASP A 165 4.17 9.68 -5.36
CA ASP A 165 2.91 10.17 -4.82
C ASP A 165 2.05 8.98 -4.36
N VAL A 166 1.39 9.14 -3.22
CA VAL A 166 0.49 8.14 -2.64
C VAL A 166 -0.92 8.70 -2.75
N VAL A 167 -1.74 8.04 -3.56
CA VAL A 167 -3.08 8.50 -3.91
C VAL A 167 -4.11 7.55 -3.30
N TYR A 168 -5.07 8.11 -2.57
CA TYR A 168 -6.21 7.39 -2.03
C TYR A 168 -7.50 7.85 -2.72
N HIS A 169 -8.27 6.94 -3.32
CA HIS A 169 -9.55 7.29 -3.97
C HIS A 169 -10.74 7.06 -3.02
N PRO A 170 -11.52 8.08 -2.63
CA PRO A 170 -12.78 7.92 -1.92
C PRO A 170 -13.96 7.66 -2.86
N GLY A 171 -14.52 6.46 -2.77
CA GLY A 171 -15.85 6.16 -3.33
C GLY A 171 -15.86 5.93 -4.84
N ALA A 172 -16.70 4.98 -5.25
CA ALA A 172 -16.79 4.33 -6.57
C ALA A 172 -15.49 3.66 -7.09
N GLN A 173 -14.30 4.10 -6.68
CA GLN A 173 -13.00 3.60 -7.18
C GLN A 173 -12.06 3.01 -6.10
N ALA A 174 -12.60 2.41 -5.05
CA ALA A 174 -11.88 1.36 -4.31
C ALA A 174 -12.88 0.51 -3.53
N ASP A 175 -13.85 -0.05 -4.24
CA ASP A 175 -14.62 -1.17 -3.71
C ASP A 175 -13.63 -2.33 -3.54
N GLN A 176 -13.32 -2.71 -2.30
CA GLN A 176 -12.36 -3.78 -2.00
C GLN A 176 -13.05 -5.13 -2.22
N PRO A 177 -12.58 -5.99 -3.13
CA PRO A 177 -13.13 -7.31 -3.31
C PRO A 177 -12.95 -8.14 -2.04
N VAL A 178 -13.99 -8.87 -1.70
CA VAL A 178 -14.10 -9.70 -0.51
C VAL A 178 -14.92 -10.95 -0.84
N PRO A 179 -14.52 -11.75 -1.85
CA PRO A 179 -15.27 -12.94 -2.19
C PRO A 179 -15.28 -13.95 -1.04
N GLY A 180 -16.32 -14.77 -0.98
CA GLY A 180 -16.51 -15.83 0.01
C GLY A 180 -17.92 -16.38 -0.03
N ASP A 181 -18.14 -17.59 0.50
CA ASP A 181 -19.45 -18.23 0.54
C ASP A 181 -20.32 -17.61 1.66
N TYR A 182 -21.01 -16.50 1.39
CA TYR A 182 -21.84 -15.80 2.37
C TYR A 182 -23.26 -16.37 2.49
N ASP A 183 -23.74 -17.09 1.48
CA ASP A 183 -25.08 -17.71 1.50
C ASP A 183 -25.10 -19.20 1.88
N GLY A 184 -23.93 -19.83 1.92
CA GLY A 184 -23.67 -21.19 2.38
C GLY A 184 -24.00 -22.26 1.33
N ASP A 185 -23.82 -21.95 0.04
CA ASP A 185 -24.10 -22.86 -1.07
C ASP A 185 -22.87 -23.65 -1.55
N GLY A 186 -21.70 -23.42 -0.94
CA GLY A 186 -20.43 -24.03 -1.28
C GLY A 186 -19.69 -23.34 -2.43
N ARG A 187 -20.12 -22.14 -2.84
CA ARG A 187 -19.45 -21.33 -3.86
C ARG A 187 -19.10 -19.97 -3.29
N ALA A 188 -17.99 -19.40 -3.74
CA ALA A 188 -17.69 -18.01 -3.43
C ALA A 188 -18.71 -17.08 -4.09
N ASP A 189 -19.27 -16.16 -3.31
CA ASP A 189 -20.08 -15.07 -3.81
C ASP A 189 -19.20 -13.91 -4.29
N LEU A 190 -19.67 -13.19 -5.30
CA LEU A 190 -19.08 -11.91 -5.68
C LEU A 190 -19.46 -10.86 -4.64
N ALA A 191 -18.48 -10.33 -3.92
CA ALA A 191 -18.72 -9.30 -2.92
C ALA A 191 -17.64 -8.23 -2.92
N VAL A 192 -18.07 -7.00 -2.58
CA VAL A 192 -17.18 -5.86 -2.39
C VAL A 192 -17.52 -5.09 -1.12
N TYR A 193 -16.49 -4.60 -0.44
CA TYR A 193 -16.59 -3.67 0.68
C TYR A 193 -16.22 -2.26 0.24
N ARG A 194 -17.15 -1.32 0.44
CA ARG A 194 -16.93 0.09 0.18
C ARG A 194 -16.48 0.80 1.45
N SER A 195 -15.17 0.95 1.60
CA SER A 195 -14.55 1.58 2.77
C SER A 195 -15.12 2.96 3.07
N SER A 196 -15.40 3.80 2.07
CA SER A 196 -15.96 5.16 2.27
C SER A 196 -17.35 5.20 2.91
N THR A 197 -18.08 4.08 2.94
CA THR A 197 -19.45 4.00 3.47
C THR A 197 -19.65 2.89 4.50
N GLY A 198 -18.67 1.99 4.68
CA GLY A 198 -18.84 0.80 5.50
C GLY A 198 -19.91 -0.15 4.98
N GLN A 199 -20.17 -0.15 3.67
CA GLN A 199 -21.19 -0.98 3.03
C GLN A 199 -20.57 -2.17 2.32
N TRP A 200 -21.21 -3.32 2.45
CA TRP A 200 -20.92 -4.55 1.74
C TRP A 200 -21.98 -4.75 0.67
N PHE A 201 -21.55 -5.04 -0.55
CA PHE A 201 -22.42 -5.35 -1.69
C PHE A 201 -22.14 -6.78 -2.12
N PHE A 202 -23.20 -7.57 -2.25
CA PHE A 202 -23.13 -8.98 -2.60
C PHE A 202 -23.95 -9.22 -3.86
N ALA A 203 -23.38 -9.96 -4.80
CA ALA A 203 -24.10 -10.70 -5.81
C ALA A 203 -23.96 -12.19 -5.45
N LEU A 204 -24.97 -12.69 -4.73
CA LEU A 204 -24.97 -14.04 -4.19
C LEU A 204 -25.14 -15.08 -5.30
N SER A 205 -24.46 -16.22 -5.17
CA SER A 205 -24.43 -17.35 -6.12
C SER A 205 -25.79 -18.04 -6.23
N SER A 206 -26.50 -18.19 -5.10
CA SER A 206 -27.80 -18.90 -5.01
C SER A 206 -28.99 -18.00 -4.67
N ALA A 207 -28.75 -16.70 -4.46
CA ALA A 207 -29.75 -15.73 -4.03
C ALA A 207 -29.68 -14.39 -4.79
N GLY A 208 -30.61 -13.48 -4.48
CA GLY A 208 -30.62 -12.13 -5.07
C GLY A 208 -29.53 -11.23 -4.49
N PRO A 209 -29.21 -10.09 -5.15
CA PRO A 209 -28.22 -9.16 -4.64
C PRO A 209 -28.63 -8.60 -3.28
N ARG A 210 -27.63 -8.38 -2.43
CA ARG A 210 -27.80 -7.95 -1.04
C ARG A 210 -26.85 -6.79 -0.74
N VAL A 211 -27.29 -5.85 0.09
CA VAL A 211 -26.45 -4.77 0.61
C VAL A 211 -26.57 -4.74 2.13
N VAL A 212 -25.44 -4.68 2.81
CA VAL A 212 -25.37 -4.63 4.28
C VAL A 212 -24.47 -3.48 4.71
N SER A 213 -24.85 -2.76 5.75
CA SER A 213 -23.98 -1.77 6.40
C SER A 213 -23.30 -2.42 7.61
N PHE A 214 -21.99 -2.60 7.55
CA PHE A 214 -21.20 -3.19 8.63
C PHE A 214 -19.76 -2.67 8.59
N GLY A 215 -19.36 -1.98 9.67
CA GLY A 215 -18.08 -1.29 9.79
C GLY A 215 -18.19 0.24 9.77
N ALA A 216 -17.14 0.91 10.23
CA ALA A 216 -17.04 2.35 10.29
C ALA A 216 -16.51 2.92 8.96
N PRO A 217 -17.22 3.86 8.32
CA PRO A 217 -16.79 4.51 7.09
C PRO A 217 -15.40 5.13 7.20
N GLY A 218 -14.52 4.82 6.25
CA GLY A 218 -13.18 5.38 6.08
C GLY A 218 -12.15 4.88 7.10
N VAL A 219 -12.51 3.91 7.94
CA VAL A 219 -11.65 3.47 9.06
C VAL A 219 -11.44 1.97 9.09
N ASP A 220 -12.52 1.19 8.99
CA ASP A 220 -12.45 -0.25 9.22
C ASP A 220 -12.00 -0.99 7.94
N ILE A 221 -11.19 -2.04 8.10
CA ILE A 221 -10.66 -2.92 7.04
C ILE A 221 -11.50 -4.19 7.01
N PRO A 222 -12.01 -4.67 5.86
CA PRO A 222 -12.76 -5.92 5.80
C PRO A 222 -11.83 -7.13 5.93
N VAL A 223 -12.25 -8.12 6.71
CA VAL A 223 -11.46 -9.35 6.98
C VAL A 223 -12.40 -10.55 7.07
N PRO A 224 -13.18 -10.85 6.02
CA PRO A 224 -14.17 -11.92 6.04
C PRO A 224 -13.54 -13.29 6.31
N GLY A 225 -14.31 -14.21 6.88
CA GLY A 225 -13.89 -15.58 7.18
C GLY A 225 -14.96 -16.32 7.98
N ASP A 226 -14.92 -17.63 8.05
CA ASP A 226 -15.85 -18.43 8.87
C ASP A 226 -15.37 -18.49 10.34
N TYR A 227 -15.75 -17.52 11.17
CA TYR A 227 -15.27 -17.43 12.57
C TYR A 227 -16.12 -18.26 13.54
N ASP A 228 -17.23 -18.83 13.08
CA ASP A 228 -18.15 -19.61 13.92
C ASP A 228 -18.20 -21.10 13.58
N GLY A 229 -17.65 -21.49 12.44
CA GLY A 229 -17.46 -22.86 11.95
C GLY A 229 -18.73 -23.44 11.34
N ASP A 230 -19.62 -22.61 10.80
CA ASP A 230 -20.87 -23.07 10.18
C ASP A 230 -20.74 -23.31 8.66
N GLY A 231 -19.56 -23.10 8.10
CA GLY A 231 -19.26 -23.23 6.67
C GLY A 231 -19.66 -22.00 5.87
N ARG A 232 -20.07 -20.89 6.50
CA ARG A 232 -20.36 -19.62 5.84
C ARG A 232 -19.30 -18.59 6.17
N THR A 233 -19.04 -17.72 5.21
CA THR A 233 -18.20 -16.55 5.41
C THR A 233 -18.94 -15.52 6.26
N ASP A 234 -18.38 -15.15 7.41
CA ASP A 234 -18.90 -14.10 8.26
C ASP A 234 -18.48 -12.71 7.78
N LEU A 235 -19.33 -11.72 8.04
CA LEU A 235 -18.94 -10.32 7.87
C LEU A 235 -18.04 -9.92 9.04
N ALA A 236 -16.81 -9.54 8.74
CA ALA A 236 -15.85 -9.14 9.75
C ALA A 236 -15.06 -7.91 9.30
N VAL A 237 -14.77 -7.03 10.26
CA VAL A 237 -13.91 -5.87 10.04
C VAL A 237 -12.91 -5.71 11.18
N TYR A 238 -11.72 -5.22 10.83
CA TYR A 238 -10.67 -4.82 11.77
C TYR A 238 -10.55 -3.30 11.80
N ARG A 239 -10.56 -2.74 13.00
CA ARG A 239 -10.36 -1.31 13.25
C ARG A 239 -8.88 -1.06 13.58
N PRO A 240 -8.07 -0.56 12.62
CA PRO A 240 -6.65 -0.35 12.85
C PRO A 240 -6.39 0.67 13.97
N THR A 241 -7.24 1.68 14.14
CA THR A 241 -7.05 2.74 15.15
C THR A 241 -7.17 2.24 16.60
N THR A 242 -7.79 1.08 16.84
CA THR A 242 -7.98 0.52 18.18
C THR A 242 -7.51 -0.93 18.32
N GLY A 243 -7.14 -1.60 17.23
CA GLY A 243 -6.81 -3.03 17.24
C GLY A 243 -8.02 -3.91 17.55
N GLN A 244 -9.23 -3.49 17.13
CA GLN A 244 -10.47 -4.21 17.42
C GLN A 244 -10.98 -4.98 16.21
N TRP A 245 -11.43 -6.19 16.45
CA TRP A 245 -12.17 -7.02 15.51
C TRP A 245 -13.65 -6.91 15.82
N LEU A 246 -14.47 -6.68 14.81
CA LEU A 246 -15.93 -6.70 14.89
C LEU A 246 -16.42 -7.74 13.89
N ILE A 247 -17.08 -8.78 14.38
CA ILE A 247 -17.47 -9.94 13.58
C ILE A 247 -18.98 -10.17 13.76
N ALA A 248 -19.72 -10.14 12.68
CA ALA A 248 -21.12 -10.51 12.60
C ALA A 248 -21.22 -11.96 12.12
N ARG A 249 -21.16 -12.87 13.09
CA ARG A 249 -21.22 -14.31 12.89
C ARG A 249 -22.57 -14.74 12.30
N SER A 250 -22.53 -15.65 11.33
CA SER A 250 -23.62 -16.13 10.48
C SER A 250 -24.66 -16.95 11.26
N SER A 251 -24.20 -17.80 12.18
CA SER A 251 -25.02 -18.70 13.00
C SER A 251 -24.93 -18.42 14.51
N ALA A 252 -23.97 -17.61 14.93
CA ALA A 252 -23.78 -17.18 16.32
C ALA A 252 -24.04 -15.67 16.54
N GLY A 253 -24.07 -15.22 17.80
CA GLY A 253 -24.17 -13.79 18.12
C GLY A 253 -22.92 -13.00 17.72
N PRO A 254 -22.96 -11.66 17.58
CA PRO A 254 -21.77 -10.89 17.18
C PRO A 254 -20.62 -11.03 18.20
N LEU A 255 -19.39 -10.91 17.70
CA LEU A 255 -18.17 -10.94 18.51
C LEU A 255 -17.41 -9.62 18.34
N VAL A 256 -16.96 -9.05 19.46
CA VAL A 256 -16.01 -7.93 19.47
C VAL A 256 -14.80 -8.36 20.29
N ALA A 257 -13.62 -8.35 19.67
CA ALA A 257 -12.38 -8.75 20.31
C ALA A 257 -11.32 -7.65 20.15
N ALA A 258 -10.49 -7.46 21.18
CA ALA A 258 -9.32 -6.60 21.09
C ALA A 258 -8.09 -7.48 20.85
N PHE A 259 -7.57 -7.46 19.64
CA PHE A 259 -6.45 -8.29 19.24
C PHE A 259 -5.64 -7.61 18.13
N GLY A 260 -4.35 -7.41 18.40
CA GLY A 260 -3.47 -6.56 17.59
C GLY A 260 -3.14 -5.23 18.26
N ALA A 261 -2.20 -4.50 17.69
CA ALA A 261 -1.74 -3.20 18.14
C ALA A 261 -2.26 -2.08 17.23
N PRO A 262 -2.75 -0.96 17.81
CA PRO A 262 -3.27 0.16 17.03
C PRO A 262 -2.30 0.68 15.98
N ASN A 263 -2.74 0.75 14.73
CA ASN A 263 -2.04 1.29 13.56
C ASN A 263 -0.68 0.63 13.23
N LEU A 264 -0.43 -0.59 13.74
CA LEU A 264 0.84 -1.29 13.54
C LEU A 264 0.70 -2.64 12.80
N ASP A 265 -0.49 -3.21 12.84
CA ASP A 265 -0.73 -4.61 12.56
C ASP A 265 -1.70 -4.76 11.37
N LEU A 266 -1.40 -5.67 10.45
CA LEU A 266 -2.24 -6.06 9.32
C LEU A 266 -3.13 -7.24 9.72
N PRO A 267 -4.45 -7.16 9.58
CA PRO A 267 -5.35 -8.23 9.95
C PRO A 267 -5.37 -9.34 8.90
N ILE A 268 -5.46 -10.59 9.37
CA ILE A 268 -5.48 -11.80 8.55
C ILE A 268 -6.52 -12.76 9.14
N ALA A 269 -7.35 -13.34 8.28
CA ALA A 269 -8.22 -14.46 8.62
C ALA A 269 -7.61 -15.76 8.08
N GLY A 270 -7.74 -16.86 8.83
CA GLY A 270 -7.30 -18.19 8.41
C GLY A 270 -7.39 -19.18 9.57
N ASP A 271 -7.57 -20.47 9.28
CA ASP A 271 -7.61 -21.54 10.28
C ASP A 271 -6.18 -22.05 10.55
N PHE A 272 -5.45 -21.44 11.48
CA PHE A 272 -4.05 -21.82 11.76
C PHE A 272 -3.94 -23.02 12.70
N ASP A 273 -5.03 -23.45 13.34
CA ASP A 273 -5.01 -24.53 14.33
C ASP A 273 -5.71 -25.81 13.88
N GLY A 274 -6.44 -25.74 12.76
CA GLY A 274 -7.14 -26.82 12.08
C GLY A 274 -8.45 -27.20 12.76
N ASP A 275 -9.12 -26.27 13.44
CA ASP A 275 -10.42 -26.53 14.09
C ASP A 275 -11.63 -26.25 13.19
N GLY A 276 -11.40 -25.83 11.95
CA GLY A 276 -12.42 -25.51 10.95
C GLY A 276 -12.98 -24.09 11.09
N LYS A 277 -12.30 -23.19 11.82
CA LYS A 277 -12.70 -21.79 11.99
C LYS A 277 -11.56 -20.86 11.65
N ALA A 278 -11.90 -19.70 11.12
CA ALA A 278 -10.98 -18.59 11.00
C ALA A 278 -10.54 -18.11 12.39
N ASP A 279 -9.23 -18.09 12.60
CA ASP A 279 -8.57 -17.46 13.73
C ASP A 279 -8.42 -15.96 13.52
N LEU A 280 -8.27 -15.23 14.62
CA LEU A 280 -7.88 -13.82 14.57
C LEU A 280 -6.36 -13.75 14.47
N ALA A 281 -5.83 -13.42 13.30
CA ALA A 281 -4.40 -13.26 13.10
C ALA A 281 -4.03 -11.83 12.72
N VAL A 282 -2.84 -11.41 13.15
CA VAL A 282 -2.24 -10.17 12.66
C VAL A 282 -0.76 -10.37 12.29
N TYR A 283 -0.34 -9.73 11.21
CA TYR A 283 1.06 -9.59 10.84
C TYR A 283 1.55 -8.19 11.20
N ARG A 284 2.68 -8.09 11.90
CA ARG A 284 3.33 -6.82 12.23
C ARG A 284 4.50 -6.57 11.29
N PRO A 285 4.36 -5.67 10.29
CA PRO A 285 5.42 -5.45 9.31
C PRO A 285 6.71 -4.95 9.95
N SER A 286 6.64 -4.12 11.00
CA SER A 286 7.82 -3.53 11.65
C SER A 286 8.71 -4.54 12.39
N THR A 287 8.21 -5.76 12.65
CA THR A 287 8.97 -6.82 13.34
C THR A 287 8.96 -8.16 12.61
N GLY A 288 8.20 -8.32 11.53
CA GLY A 288 8.02 -9.60 10.85
C GLY A 288 7.35 -10.65 11.74
N GLN A 289 6.49 -10.22 12.66
CA GLN A 289 5.83 -11.10 13.61
C GLN A 289 4.41 -11.41 13.20
N TRP A 290 4.05 -12.69 13.33
CA TRP A 290 2.67 -13.16 13.28
C TRP A 290 2.19 -13.36 14.71
N LEU A 291 1.01 -12.83 15.01
CA LEU A 291 0.32 -13.05 16.26
C LEU A 291 -1.03 -13.66 15.91
N VAL A 292 -1.33 -14.83 16.46
CA VAL A 292 -2.56 -15.59 16.17
C VAL A 292 -3.29 -15.87 17.47
N ALA A 293 -4.51 -15.36 17.59
CA ALA A 293 -5.46 -15.74 18.62
C ALA A 293 -6.34 -16.87 18.07
N ARG A 294 -5.89 -18.10 18.35
CA ARG A 294 -6.56 -19.31 17.90
C ARG A 294 -7.98 -19.43 18.48
N SER A 295 -8.92 -19.82 17.63
CA SER A 295 -10.31 -20.17 17.92
C SER A 295 -10.39 -21.29 18.96
N SER A 296 -9.43 -22.23 18.91
CA SER A 296 -9.21 -23.27 19.89
C SER A 296 -7.81 -23.18 20.52
N GLY A 297 -7.76 -23.31 21.85
CA GLY A 297 -6.49 -23.26 22.58
C GLY A 297 -5.99 -21.85 22.91
N GLY A 298 -4.67 -21.69 22.99
CA GLY A 298 -4.02 -20.46 23.47
C GLY A 298 -3.38 -19.63 22.35
N PRO A 299 -3.08 -18.35 22.58
CA PRO A 299 -2.45 -17.51 21.57
C PRO A 299 -1.09 -18.06 21.14
N TRP A 300 -0.73 -17.80 19.90
CA TRP A 300 0.52 -18.20 19.28
C TRP A 300 1.21 -16.97 18.67
N VAL A 301 2.53 -16.89 18.81
CA VAL A 301 3.33 -15.81 18.23
C VAL A 301 4.55 -16.44 17.58
N VAL A 302 4.82 -16.08 16.33
CA VAL A 302 6.00 -16.54 15.59
C VAL A 302 6.64 -15.37 14.85
N SER A 303 7.97 -15.34 14.84
CA SER A 303 8.74 -14.42 14.01
C SER A 303 9.02 -15.11 12.68
N PHE A 304 8.34 -14.68 11.63
CA PHE A 304 8.47 -15.28 10.30
C PHE A 304 8.28 -14.22 9.23
N GLY A 305 9.38 -13.78 8.65
CA GLY A 305 9.46 -12.66 7.71
C GLY A 305 10.53 -11.66 8.11
N LEU A 306 11.05 -10.94 7.11
CA LEU A 306 11.95 -9.82 7.33
C LEU A 306 11.16 -8.53 7.60
N PRO A 307 11.48 -7.82 8.70
CA PRO A 307 10.82 -6.57 9.05
C PRO A 307 10.83 -5.55 7.91
N GLY A 308 9.65 -5.03 7.57
CA GLY A 308 9.46 -3.96 6.60
C GLY A 308 9.89 -4.34 5.18
N ILE A 309 9.93 -5.63 4.84
CA ILE A 309 10.29 -6.12 3.50
C ILE A 309 9.29 -7.17 3.02
N ASP A 310 9.04 -8.18 3.86
CA ASP A 310 8.26 -9.35 3.46
C ASP A 310 6.75 -9.11 3.67
N LEU A 311 5.94 -9.50 2.69
CA LEU A 311 4.47 -9.42 2.68
C LEU A 311 3.86 -10.74 3.18
N PRO A 312 2.81 -10.71 4.02
CA PRO A 312 2.15 -11.92 4.51
C PRO A 312 1.29 -12.58 3.43
N GLU A 313 1.53 -13.86 3.15
CA GLU A 313 0.82 -14.64 2.12
C GLU A 313 0.34 -16.00 2.67
N PRO A 314 -0.52 -16.01 3.69
CA PRO A 314 -0.92 -17.24 4.38
C PRO A 314 -1.89 -18.06 3.52
N ALA A 315 -1.67 -19.37 3.45
CA ALA A 315 -2.55 -20.33 2.76
C ALA A 315 -2.19 -21.77 3.20
N ASP A 316 -2.98 -22.77 2.86
CA ASP A 316 -2.65 -24.18 3.11
C ASP A 316 -1.75 -24.74 2.00
N TYR A 317 -0.43 -24.68 2.14
CA TYR A 317 0.51 -25.09 1.08
C TYR A 317 0.91 -26.56 1.16
N ASP A 318 0.57 -27.28 2.23
CA ASP A 318 0.84 -28.72 2.36
C ASP A 318 -0.40 -29.63 2.30
N GLY A 319 -1.60 -29.03 2.32
CA GLY A 319 -2.89 -29.69 2.15
C GLY A 319 -3.33 -30.42 3.41
N ASP A 320 -2.96 -29.90 4.58
CA ASP A 320 -3.30 -30.50 5.87
C ASP A 320 -4.56 -29.91 6.51
N GLY A 321 -5.19 -28.95 5.83
CA GLY A 321 -6.38 -28.22 6.27
C GLY A 321 -6.08 -27.05 7.19
N ARG A 322 -4.81 -26.66 7.37
CA ARG A 322 -4.40 -25.50 8.17
C ARG A 322 -3.81 -24.42 7.30
N THR A 323 -4.08 -23.19 7.69
CA THR A 323 -3.40 -22.03 7.14
C THR A 323 -1.94 -22.02 7.60
N ASP A 324 -1.02 -22.13 6.65
CA ASP A 324 0.40 -21.99 6.92
C ASP A 324 0.82 -20.53 7.03
N VAL A 325 1.81 -20.28 7.89
CA VAL A 325 2.47 -18.97 7.92
C VAL A 325 3.44 -18.88 6.76
N ALA A 326 3.23 -17.91 5.88
CA ALA A 326 4.05 -17.70 4.71
C ALA A 326 4.22 -16.22 4.39
N VAL A 327 5.36 -15.91 3.76
CA VAL A 327 5.64 -14.57 3.28
C VAL A 327 6.21 -14.57 1.86
N TYR A 328 5.85 -13.56 1.09
CA TYR A 328 6.48 -13.23 -0.17
C TYR A 328 7.45 -12.06 -0.01
N ARG A 329 8.63 -12.17 -0.62
CA ARG A 329 9.63 -11.11 -0.66
C ARG A 329 9.62 -10.47 -2.04
N PRO A 330 9.00 -9.28 -2.20
CA PRO A 330 8.93 -8.61 -3.50
C PRO A 330 10.31 -8.34 -4.09
N THR A 331 11.31 -8.04 -3.26
CA THR A 331 12.66 -7.64 -3.69
C THR A 331 13.47 -8.74 -4.36
N THR A 332 13.09 -10.00 -4.16
CA THR A 332 13.77 -11.16 -4.72
C THR A 332 12.84 -12.13 -5.45
N GLY A 333 11.52 -11.93 -5.38
CA GLY A 333 10.54 -12.90 -5.89
C GLY A 333 10.57 -14.22 -5.12
N GLN A 334 10.89 -14.19 -3.83
CA GLN A 334 11.02 -15.39 -3.00
C GLN A 334 9.80 -15.61 -2.14
N TRP A 335 9.33 -16.86 -2.10
CA TRP A 335 8.34 -17.36 -1.16
C TRP A 335 9.07 -18.07 -0.02
N LEU A 336 8.71 -17.76 1.21
CA LEU A 336 9.14 -18.48 2.41
C LEU A 336 7.87 -18.98 3.10
N ILE A 337 7.77 -20.30 3.30
CA ILE A 337 6.54 -20.94 3.77
C ILE A 337 6.89 -21.87 4.94
N ALA A 338 6.30 -21.63 6.10
CA ALA A 338 6.35 -22.51 7.25
C ALA A 338 5.15 -23.46 7.23
N ARG A 339 5.27 -24.50 6.41
CA ARG A 339 4.27 -25.57 6.29
C ARG A 339 4.03 -26.24 7.64
N SER A 340 2.77 -26.42 8.00
CA SER A 340 2.36 -26.73 9.36
C SER A 340 2.48 -28.22 9.71
N SER A 341 2.38 -29.10 8.71
CA SER A 341 2.60 -30.55 8.83
C SER A 341 3.81 -31.05 8.03
N ALA A 342 4.42 -30.21 7.20
CA ALA A 342 5.64 -30.50 6.45
C ALA A 342 6.85 -29.65 6.88
N GLY A 343 8.03 -29.91 6.30
CA GLY A 343 9.19 -29.04 6.52
C GLY A 343 9.04 -27.69 5.81
N PRO A 344 9.76 -26.62 6.20
CA PRO A 344 9.65 -25.33 5.55
C PRO A 344 10.01 -25.41 4.05
N LEU A 345 9.40 -24.54 3.25
CA LEU A 345 9.66 -24.41 1.82
C LEU A 345 10.18 -23.00 1.52
N VAL A 346 11.23 -22.93 0.69
CA VAL A 346 11.69 -21.68 0.09
C VAL A 346 11.69 -21.85 -1.42
N ALA A 347 10.94 -21.01 -2.11
CA ALA A 347 10.80 -21.07 -3.57
C ALA A 347 11.14 -19.71 -4.18
N ALA A 348 11.75 -19.72 -5.37
CA ALA A 348 11.96 -18.52 -6.17
C ALA A 348 10.92 -18.53 -7.29
N PHE A 349 9.87 -17.73 -7.14
CA PHE A 349 8.74 -17.69 -8.06
C PHE A 349 8.14 -16.29 -8.10
N GLY A 350 8.23 -15.64 -9.26
CA GLY A 350 7.92 -14.22 -9.46
C GLY A 350 9.15 -13.40 -9.81
N ALA A 351 8.91 -12.25 -10.42
CA ALA A 351 9.93 -11.29 -10.81
C ALA A 351 10.09 -10.20 -9.73
N PRO A 352 11.33 -9.90 -9.32
CA PRO A 352 11.61 -8.89 -8.30
C PRO A 352 10.94 -7.53 -8.58
N ASN A 353 10.14 -7.06 -7.62
CA ASN A 353 9.42 -5.78 -7.62
C ASN A 353 8.43 -5.58 -8.79
N LEU A 354 8.07 -6.63 -9.50
CA LEU A 354 7.15 -6.55 -10.65
C LEU A 354 5.87 -7.33 -10.45
N ASP A 355 5.92 -8.37 -9.63
CA ASP A 355 4.88 -9.38 -9.52
C ASP A 355 4.26 -9.34 -8.11
N LEU A 356 2.93 -9.36 -8.06
CA LEU A 356 2.11 -9.40 -6.85
C LEU A 356 1.76 -10.86 -6.53
N PRO A 357 1.96 -11.34 -5.30
CA PRO A 357 1.60 -12.71 -4.89
C PRO A 357 0.07 -12.88 -4.84
N GLU A 358 -0.40 -14.07 -5.21
CA GLU A 358 -1.80 -14.49 -5.02
C GLU A 358 -1.96 -16.02 -4.91
N PRO A 359 -1.61 -16.62 -3.76
CA PRO A 359 -1.68 -18.06 -3.58
C PRO A 359 -3.12 -18.57 -3.46
N ALA A 360 -3.47 -19.59 -4.24
CA ALA A 360 -4.74 -20.32 -4.15
C ALA A 360 -4.58 -21.71 -4.77
N ASP A 361 -5.55 -22.60 -4.59
CA ASP A 361 -5.55 -23.92 -5.24
C ASP A 361 -6.08 -23.79 -6.68
N TYR A 362 -5.19 -23.71 -7.69
CA TYR A 362 -5.56 -23.60 -9.10
C TYR A 362 -5.49 -24.94 -9.85
N ASP A 363 -5.24 -26.05 -9.16
CA ASP A 363 -5.21 -27.39 -9.76
C ASP A 363 -6.10 -28.44 -9.08
N GLY A 364 -6.78 -28.07 -8.00
CA GLY A 364 -7.77 -28.86 -7.28
C GLY A 364 -7.16 -29.97 -6.42
N ASP A 365 -5.89 -29.84 -6.02
CA ASP A 365 -5.21 -30.84 -5.17
C ASP A 365 -5.31 -30.56 -3.67
N SER A 366 -6.11 -29.57 -3.30
CA SER A 366 -6.31 -29.07 -1.93
C SER A 366 -5.06 -28.43 -1.33
N ARG A 367 -4.10 -28.00 -2.16
CA ARG A 367 -2.97 -27.18 -1.73
C ARG A 367 -2.99 -25.85 -2.46
N ALA A 368 -2.65 -24.80 -1.73
CA ALA A 368 -2.34 -23.53 -2.33
C ALA A 368 -1.11 -23.63 -3.23
N ASP A 369 -1.29 -23.23 -4.48
CA ASP A 369 -0.23 -23.06 -5.45
C ASP A 369 0.45 -21.71 -5.28
N LEU A 370 1.72 -21.62 -5.70
CA LEU A 370 2.35 -20.31 -5.81
C LEU A 370 1.86 -19.65 -7.09
N ALA A 371 1.24 -18.48 -6.96
CA ALA A 371 0.81 -17.70 -8.10
C ALA A 371 1.19 -16.24 -7.93
N VAL A 372 1.48 -15.60 -9.07
CA VAL A 372 1.75 -14.16 -9.11
C VAL A 372 1.06 -13.49 -10.28
N TYR A 373 0.58 -12.27 -10.06
CA TYR A 373 0.07 -11.36 -11.08
C TYR A 373 1.11 -10.29 -11.42
N ARG A 374 1.32 -10.05 -12.72
CA ARG A 374 2.19 -8.98 -13.24
C ARG A 374 1.32 -7.84 -13.79
N PRO A 375 1.14 -6.73 -13.05
CA PRO A 375 0.28 -5.63 -13.47
C PRO A 375 0.70 -5.01 -14.82
N SER A 376 2.01 -4.89 -15.04
CA SER A 376 2.55 -4.27 -16.27
C SER A 376 2.20 -5.01 -17.56
N THR A 377 1.78 -6.29 -17.47
CA THR A 377 1.48 -7.13 -18.64
C THR A 377 0.11 -7.81 -18.56
N GLY A 378 -0.62 -7.68 -17.45
CA GLY A 378 -1.84 -8.47 -17.22
C GLY A 378 -1.59 -9.98 -17.22
N GLN A 379 -0.40 -10.42 -16.79
CA GLN A 379 -0.03 -11.83 -16.83
C GLN A 379 -0.17 -12.46 -15.45
N TRP A 380 -0.75 -13.65 -15.44
CA TRP A 380 -0.78 -14.54 -14.29
C TRP A 380 0.19 -15.68 -14.52
N LEU A 381 1.04 -15.95 -13.54
CA LEU A 381 2.00 -17.04 -13.54
C LEU A 381 1.67 -17.96 -12.39
N LEU A 382 1.38 -19.24 -12.67
CA LEU A 382 0.98 -20.24 -11.69
C LEU A 382 2.01 -21.37 -11.65
N ALA A 383 2.56 -21.66 -10.48
CA ALA A 383 3.36 -22.84 -10.17
C ALA A 383 2.49 -23.83 -9.40
N ARG A 384 1.67 -24.55 -10.18
CA ARG A 384 0.72 -25.54 -9.72
C ARG A 384 1.41 -26.72 -9.04
N SER A 385 0.88 -27.17 -7.91
CA SER A 385 1.58 -28.03 -6.96
C SER A 385 1.55 -29.51 -7.37
N SER A 386 0.49 -29.92 -8.08
CA SER A 386 0.30 -31.27 -8.63
C SER A 386 0.31 -31.29 -10.17
N ALA A 387 0.14 -30.13 -10.80
CA ALA A 387 0.15 -29.96 -12.26
C ALA A 387 1.40 -29.20 -12.78
N GLY A 388 1.55 -29.14 -14.11
CA GLY A 388 2.62 -28.33 -14.72
C GLY A 388 2.37 -26.82 -14.58
N PRO A 389 3.41 -25.97 -14.63
CA PRO A 389 3.24 -24.52 -14.52
C PRO A 389 2.37 -23.97 -15.66
N GLN A 390 1.67 -22.88 -15.38
CA GLN A 390 0.74 -22.26 -16.31
C GLN A 390 0.95 -20.75 -16.36
N VAL A 391 0.77 -20.16 -17.54
CA VAL A 391 0.78 -18.71 -17.72
C VAL A 391 -0.52 -18.32 -18.42
N LEU A 392 -1.24 -17.39 -17.81
CA LEU A 392 -2.48 -16.83 -18.34
C LEU A 392 -2.28 -15.34 -18.62
N THR A 393 -3.10 -14.78 -19.50
CA THR A 393 -3.17 -13.33 -19.72
C THR A 393 -4.60 -12.90 -19.50
N LEU A 394 -4.84 -12.37 -18.31
CA LEU A 394 -6.14 -11.98 -17.78
C LEU A 394 -5.93 -10.63 -17.08
N GLY A 395 -6.65 -9.60 -17.52
CA GLY A 395 -6.45 -8.21 -17.09
C GLY A 395 -5.86 -7.30 -18.16
N GLN A 396 -5.95 -5.99 -17.94
CA GLN A 396 -5.39 -4.97 -18.82
C GLN A 396 -3.97 -4.57 -18.36
N PRO A 397 -2.96 -4.62 -19.26
CA PRO A 397 -1.60 -4.18 -18.94
C PRO A 397 -1.59 -2.73 -18.41
N GLY A 398 -1.08 -2.54 -17.20
CA GLY A 398 -1.01 -1.24 -16.53
C GLY A 398 -2.36 -0.67 -16.08
N GLY A 399 -3.41 -1.51 -16.05
CA GLY A 399 -4.71 -1.16 -15.48
C GLY A 399 -4.71 -1.15 -13.96
N ASP A 400 -5.86 -0.78 -13.40
CA ASP A 400 -6.20 -0.76 -11.97
C ASP A 400 -6.85 -2.07 -11.49
N ASP A 401 -6.76 -3.15 -12.28
CA ASP A 401 -7.32 -4.46 -11.97
C ASP A 401 -6.78 -4.99 -10.63
N GLN A 402 -7.68 -5.45 -9.77
CA GLN A 402 -7.36 -6.11 -8.50
C GLN A 402 -7.61 -7.61 -8.61
N GLN A 403 -6.64 -8.40 -8.19
CA GLN A 403 -6.68 -9.85 -8.22
C GLN A 403 -7.30 -10.44 -6.95
N PHE A 404 -8.28 -11.35 -7.11
CA PHE A 404 -8.93 -12.07 -6.01
C PHE A 404 -9.44 -13.43 -6.51
N PRO A 405 -8.59 -14.47 -6.47
CA PRO A 405 -8.96 -15.84 -6.81
C PRO A 405 -9.89 -16.41 -5.74
N ALA A 406 -10.92 -17.13 -6.18
CA ALA A 406 -11.84 -17.89 -5.32
C ALA A 406 -12.53 -18.98 -6.14
N ASP A 407 -13.15 -19.95 -5.48
CA ASP A 407 -13.95 -21.00 -6.11
C ASP A 407 -15.37 -20.49 -6.40
N TYR A 408 -15.59 -19.84 -7.55
CA TYR A 408 -16.89 -19.23 -7.86
C TYR A 408 -17.90 -20.22 -8.44
N ASP A 409 -17.46 -21.38 -8.93
CA ASP A 409 -18.32 -22.38 -9.56
C ASP A 409 -18.58 -23.64 -8.71
N GLY A 410 -17.85 -23.79 -7.60
CA GLY A 410 -18.00 -24.82 -6.58
C GLY A 410 -17.28 -26.13 -6.92
N ASP A 411 -16.22 -26.07 -7.73
CA ASP A 411 -15.43 -27.23 -8.14
C ASP A 411 -14.16 -27.44 -7.29
N HIS A 412 -13.95 -26.59 -6.27
CA HIS A 412 -12.78 -26.54 -5.39
C HIS A 412 -11.48 -26.13 -6.11
N VAL A 413 -11.59 -25.47 -7.27
CA VAL A 413 -10.49 -24.83 -7.98
C VAL A 413 -10.73 -23.32 -7.98
N ALA A 414 -9.67 -22.55 -7.78
CA ALA A 414 -9.74 -21.10 -7.86
C ALA A 414 -9.81 -20.62 -9.33
N ASP A 415 -10.72 -19.70 -9.62
CA ASP A 415 -10.95 -19.10 -10.95
C ASP A 415 -10.16 -17.80 -11.21
#